data_AF-A0A852H1Z2-F1
#
_entry.id   AF-A0A852H1Z2-F1
#
_cell.length_a   1.000
_cell.length_b   1.000
_cell.length_c   1.000
_cell.angle_alpha   90.00
_cell.angle_beta   90.00
_cell.angle_gamma   90.00
#
_symmetry.space_group_name_H-M   'P 1'
#
loop_
_entity.id
_entity.type
_entity.pdbx_description
1 polymer ?
#
loop_
_entity_poly.entity_id
_entity_poly.type
_entity_poly.pdbx_seq_one_letter_code
_entity_poly.pdbx_strand_id
1 'polypeptide(L)'
;EDAGDYKCVATNDAGVVERSLTLTLQSPPVITVEPVGTVIEAGATAMLHCRADGEPPPTIRWSRQGHPVVSDERVTVLSNGSLRIVAAQKEDTSEYECVARNLMGSVLVRVPLTVQGGPSRAKGSIIGNINDIEFGIAFLNATVTDSPDSETRVIKAKITNVPRSLGPAMRKLVSLLSPVYWTTAKEIGEAMNGFTLTDAVFKRETQVEFATGEILRMTHVARGLDSDGALLLDVVVSGHVLQLQSVADVNVKDYTEDYIQTGPGHLYAHSTRLFTVDGVSVPYTWNHTITYDYTKGKMPFLVEMLHASSITTEYNPLEETVAFKIHASIAKDNPDEYVFVFLSADIDECETRDTCQHECRNTPGSYQCTCPSGYRL
;
A
#
# COMPACT_ATOMS: atom_id res chain seq x y z
N GLU A 1 41.68 -28.54 25.90
CA GLU A 1 41.72 -29.86 26.58
C GLU A 1 41.96 -29.71 28.09
N ASP A 2 42.35 -28.53 28.57
CA ASP A 2 42.67 -28.28 29.99
C ASP A 2 41.48 -27.76 30.84
N ALA A 3 40.24 -27.80 30.34
CA ALA A 3 39.09 -27.42 31.15
C ALA A 3 38.69 -28.58 32.07
N GLY A 4 38.48 -28.31 33.37
CA GLY A 4 38.12 -29.34 34.33
C GLY A 4 38.29 -28.93 35.80
N ASP A 5 37.98 -29.85 36.71
CA ASP A 5 38.16 -29.67 38.15
C ASP A 5 39.56 -30.11 38.57
N TYR A 6 40.33 -29.16 39.06
CA TYR A 6 41.68 -29.36 39.56
C TYR A 6 41.67 -29.37 41.10
N LYS A 7 42.38 -30.34 41.69
CA LYS A 7 42.48 -30.51 43.13
C LYS A 7 43.93 -30.45 43.56
N CYS A 8 44.27 -29.47 44.39
CA CYS A 8 45.56 -29.41 45.07
C CYS A 8 45.48 -30.19 46.37
N VAL A 9 46.40 -31.14 46.57
CA VAL A 9 46.50 -31.97 47.77
C VAL A 9 47.88 -31.76 48.38
N ALA A 10 47.93 -31.32 49.64
CA ALA A 10 49.15 -31.12 50.41
C ALA A 10 49.17 -32.09 51.59
N THR A 11 50.28 -32.81 51.74
CA THR A 11 50.41 -33.88 52.74
C THR A 11 51.71 -33.71 53.54
N ASN A 12 51.62 -33.89 54.87
CA ASN A 12 52.76 -34.04 55.76
C ASN A 12 52.48 -35.13 56.81
N ASP A 13 53.44 -35.39 57.71
CA ASP A 13 53.32 -36.44 58.74
C ASP A 13 52.13 -36.23 59.71
N ALA A 14 51.55 -35.03 59.75
CA ALA A 14 50.42 -34.68 60.59
C ALA A 14 49.06 -34.75 59.88
N GLY A 15 49.00 -34.86 58.54
CA GLY A 15 47.75 -35.01 57.80
C GLY A 15 47.76 -34.54 56.35
N VAL A 16 46.56 -34.50 55.75
CA VAL A 16 46.29 -34.10 54.36
C VAL A 16 45.33 -32.92 54.33
N VAL A 17 45.64 -31.90 53.54
CA VAL A 17 44.76 -30.76 53.22
C VAL A 17 44.52 -30.72 51.72
N GLU A 18 43.29 -30.43 51.33
CA GLU A 18 42.89 -30.41 49.93
C GLU A 18 42.13 -29.12 49.58
N ARG A 19 42.32 -28.61 48.36
CA ARG A 19 41.56 -27.49 47.81
C ARG A 19 41.24 -27.73 46.34
N SER A 20 39.98 -27.59 45.97
CA SER A 20 39.51 -27.73 44.59
C SER A 20 39.32 -26.37 43.90
N LEU A 21 39.53 -26.34 42.59
CA LEU A 21 39.35 -25.21 41.68
C LEU A 21 38.78 -25.75 40.35
N THR A 22 37.76 -25.11 39.81
CA THR A 22 37.28 -25.40 38.44
C THR A 22 37.94 -24.44 37.46
N LEU A 23 38.61 -24.97 36.44
CA LEU A 23 39.16 -24.20 35.32
C LEU A 23 38.19 -24.25 34.14
N THR A 24 37.62 -23.10 33.78
CA THR A 24 36.77 -22.96 32.58
C THR A 24 37.57 -22.35 31.43
N LEU A 25 37.35 -22.86 30.22
CA LEU A 25 37.95 -22.29 29.01
C LEU A 25 37.09 -21.12 28.54
N GLN A 26 37.62 -19.91 28.67
CA GLN A 26 36.95 -18.72 28.18
C GLN A 26 37.08 -18.61 26.66
N SER A 27 36.04 -18.08 26.02
CA SER A 27 36.00 -17.92 24.57
C SER A 27 35.36 -16.58 24.18
N PRO A 28 35.82 -15.94 23.10
CA PRO A 28 35.19 -14.73 22.58
C PRO A 28 33.78 -15.02 22.06
N PRO A 29 32.91 -14.01 21.98
CA PRO A 29 31.56 -14.18 21.48
C PRO A 29 31.57 -14.54 19.99
N VAL A 30 30.69 -15.46 19.60
CA VAL A 30 30.42 -15.84 18.21
C VAL A 30 28.94 -15.65 17.94
N ILE A 31 28.59 -14.81 16.97
CA ILE A 31 27.20 -14.53 16.60
C ILE A 31 26.75 -15.45 15.47
N THR A 32 25.53 -15.96 15.59
CA THR A 32 24.76 -16.57 14.51
C THR A 32 23.47 -15.76 14.29
N VAL A 33 23.24 -15.31 13.06
CA VAL A 33 22.02 -14.56 12.66
C VAL A 33 21.23 -15.35 11.64
N GLU A 34 19.91 -15.32 11.77
CA GLU A 34 18.98 -15.88 10.78
C GLU A 34 17.72 -15.01 10.67
N PRO A 35 17.29 -14.64 9.45
CA PRO A 35 17.96 -14.80 8.16
C PRO A 35 19.08 -13.76 7.95
N VAL A 36 19.98 -14.00 6.99
CA VAL A 36 21.12 -13.11 6.65
C VAL A 36 20.66 -11.79 5.98
N GLY A 37 19.40 -11.74 5.53
CA GLY A 37 18.74 -10.52 5.09
C GLY A 37 17.23 -10.75 5.01
N THR A 38 16.45 -9.74 5.36
CA THR A 38 14.98 -9.85 5.41
C THR A 38 14.36 -8.77 4.54
N VAL A 39 13.56 -9.19 3.55
CA VAL A 39 12.67 -8.29 2.80
C VAL A 39 11.25 -8.59 3.24
N ILE A 40 10.55 -7.59 3.76
CA ILE A 40 9.18 -7.72 4.23
C ILE A 40 8.28 -6.64 3.63
N GLU A 41 6.99 -6.95 3.60
CA GLU A 41 5.96 -5.98 3.28
C GLU A 41 5.72 -5.01 4.44
N ALA A 42 5.40 -3.77 4.09
CA ALA A 42 4.92 -2.80 5.06
C ALA A 42 3.74 -3.34 5.89
N GLY A 43 3.72 -3.01 7.18
CA GLY A 43 2.77 -3.53 8.15
C GLY A 43 3.05 -4.95 8.64
N ALA A 44 3.95 -5.71 8.00
CA ALA A 44 4.35 -7.02 8.52
C ALA A 44 5.17 -6.90 9.81
N THR A 45 5.35 -8.02 10.51
CA THR A 45 6.26 -8.10 11.65
C THR A 45 7.63 -8.60 11.18
N ALA A 46 8.68 -7.79 11.37
CA ALA A 46 10.05 -8.21 11.20
C ALA A 46 10.53 -8.94 12.46
N MET A 47 11.19 -10.08 12.27
CA MET A 47 11.87 -10.81 13.35
C MET A 47 13.30 -11.08 12.92
N LEU A 48 14.25 -10.35 13.50
CA LEU A 48 15.68 -10.53 13.24
C LEU A 48 16.28 -11.37 14.38
N HIS A 49 16.55 -12.64 14.12
CA HIS A 49 17.13 -13.50 15.14
C HIS A 49 18.63 -13.26 15.25
N CYS A 50 19.08 -13.06 16.49
CA CYS A 50 20.49 -13.04 16.82
C CYS A 50 20.74 -13.93 18.03
N ARG A 51 21.63 -14.89 17.86
CA ARG A 51 22.14 -15.76 18.93
C ARG A 51 23.63 -15.56 19.05
N ALA A 52 24.14 -15.64 20.27
CA ALA A 52 25.56 -15.50 20.52
C ALA A 52 26.01 -16.56 21.53
N ASP A 53 27.06 -17.29 21.17
CA ASP A 53 27.72 -18.27 22.02
C ASP A 53 29.07 -17.73 22.47
N GLY A 54 29.53 -18.14 23.65
CA GLY A 54 30.81 -17.72 24.22
C GLY A 54 30.86 -17.98 25.72
N GLU A 55 32.07 -18.05 26.28
CA GLU A 55 32.29 -18.28 27.71
C GLU A 55 33.11 -17.14 28.32
N PRO A 56 32.57 -16.37 29.28
CA PRO A 56 31.19 -16.44 29.78
C PRO A 56 30.13 -16.03 28.76
N PRO A 57 28.85 -16.40 29.01
CA PRO A 57 27.73 -16.12 28.09
C PRO A 57 27.67 -14.65 27.69
N PRO A 58 27.62 -14.33 26.38
CA PRO A 58 27.62 -12.96 25.92
C PRO A 58 26.26 -12.28 26.08
N THR A 59 26.29 -10.98 26.36
CA THR A 59 25.10 -10.13 26.31
C THR A 59 24.88 -9.60 24.89
N ILE A 60 23.65 -9.70 24.40
CA ILE A 60 23.25 -9.20 23.08
C ILE A 60 22.64 -7.81 23.19
N ARG A 61 23.00 -6.91 22.28
CA ARG A 61 22.39 -5.59 22.07
C ARG A 61 22.23 -5.31 20.58
N TRP A 62 21.27 -4.49 20.24
CA TRP A 62 21.06 -4.03 18.86
C TRP A 62 21.44 -2.56 18.71
N SER A 63 22.13 -2.23 17.62
CA SER A 63 22.33 -0.86 17.16
C SER A 63 21.81 -0.68 15.74
N ARG A 64 21.49 0.58 15.41
CA ARG A 64 21.10 1.04 14.09
C ARG A 64 21.93 2.28 13.77
N GLN A 65 22.71 2.22 12.69
CA GLN A 65 23.60 3.33 12.29
C GLN A 65 24.49 3.81 13.46
N GLY A 66 25.06 2.86 14.22
CA GLY A 66 25.91 3.16 15.39
C GLY A 66 25.18 3.63 16.66
N HIS A 67 23.87 3.81 16.63
CA HIS A 67 23.07 4.22 17.80
C HIS A 67 22.32 3.02 18.39
N PRO A 68 22.26 2.86 19.73
CA PRO A 68 21.49 1.79 20.35
C PRO A 68 20.01 1.85 19.96
N VAL A 69 19.43 0.70 19.62
CA VAL A 69 17.97 0.60 19.40
C VAL A 69 17.25 0.73 20.73
N VAL A 70 16.41 1.75 20.85
CA VAL A 70 15.55 1.96 22.03
C VAL A 70 14.29 1.12 21.85
N SER A 71 13.93 0.35 22.89
CA SER A 71 12.69 -0.42 22.86
C SER A 71 11.49 0.46 23.15
N ASP A 72 10.45 0.32 22.34
CA ASP A 72 9.14 0.97 22.48
C ASP A 72 8.01 -0.05 22.23
N GLU A 73 6.78 0.42 21.98
CA GLU A 73 5.63 -0.47 21.70
C GLU A 73 5.79 -1.26 20.39
N ARG A 74 6.51 -0.71 19.41
CA ARG A 74 6.65 -1.25 18.05
C ARG A 74 7.96 -2.04 17.88
N VAL A 75 9.06 -1.52 18.42
CA VAL A 75 10.41 -2.05 18.31
C VAL A 75 10.82 -2.64 19.66
N THR A 76 11.04 -3.94 19.73
CA THR A 76 11.31 -4.65 20.99
C THR A 76 12.47 -5.63 20.86
N VAL A 77 13.44 -5.56 21.79
CA VAL A 77 14.47 -6.60 21.92
C VAL A 77 13.93 -7.69 22.85
N LEU A 78 13.80 -8.91 22.34
CA LEU A 78 13.27 -10.06 23.08
C LEU A 78 14.32 -10.66 24.02
N SER A 79 13.88 -11.44 25.00
CA SER A 79 14.75 -12.10 25.98
C SER A 79 15.76 -13.07 25.35
N ASN A 80 15.45 -13.61 24.17
CA ASN A 80 16.34 -14.48 23.40
C ASN A 80 17.35 -13.71 22.52
N GLY A 81 17.42 -12.38 22.64
CA GLY A 81 18.31 -11.51 21.86
C GLY A 81 17.79 -11.12 20.48
N SER A 82 16.62 -11.60 20.04
CA SER A 82 16.04 -11.24 18.74
C SER A 82 15.45 -9.83 18.76
N LEU A 83 15.54 -9.11 17.65
CA LEU A 83 14.86 -7.82 17.46
C LEU A 83 13.54 -8.05 16.74
N ARG A 84 12.44 -7.61 17.37
CA ARG A 84 11.09 -7.68 16.83
C ARG A 84 10.58 -6.27 16.51
N ILE A 85 10.17 -6.07 15.27
CA ILE A 85 9.56 -4.81 14.78
C ILE A 85 8.16 -5.16 14.27
N VAL A 86 7.11 -4.74 14.98
CA VAL A 86 5.72 -4.91 14.50
C VAL A 86 5.31 -3.74 13.61
N ALA A 87 4.29 -3.94 12.76
CA ALA A 87 3.78 -2.93 11.84
C ALA A 87 4.90 -2.16 11.10
N ALA A 88 5.79 -2.89 10.43
CA ALA A 88 7.00 -2.33 9.83
C ALA A 88 6.70 -1.17 8.87
N GLN A 89 7.47 -0.10 9.00
CA GLN A 89 7.37 1.14 8.21
C GLN A 89 8.54 1.25 7.24
N LYS A 90 8.41 2.11 6.21
CA LYS A 90 9.47 2.24 5.20
C LYS A 90 10.79 2.69 5.84
N GLU A 91 10.69 3.60 6.79
CA GLU A 91 11.79 4.16 7.58
C GLU A 91 12.47 3.13 8.49
N ASP A 92 11.91 1.93 8.68
CA ASP A 92 12.62 0.86 9.37
C ASP A 92 13.69 0.20 8.51
N THR A 93 13.67 0.44 7.19
CA THR A 93 14.68 -0.05 6.26
C THR A 93 16.06 0.43 6.70
N SER A 94 16.90 -0.52 7.09
CA SER A 94 18.22 -0.24 7.65
C SER A 94 19.10 -1.47 7.72
N GLU A 95 20.39 -1.23 7.89
CA GLU A 95 21.34 -2.25 8.28
C GLU A 95 21.44 -2.27 9.81
N TYR A 96 20.72 -3.20 10.43
CA TYR A 96 20.73 -3.39 11.89
C TYR A 96 21.99 -4.15 12.29
N GLU A 97 22.53 -3.84 13.46
CA GLU A 97 23.76 -4.43 13.96
C GLU A 97 23.44 -5.20 15.24
N CYS A 98 23.60 -6.52 15.20
CA CYS A 98 23.61 -7.30 16.42
C CYS A 98 25.01 -7.29 17.01
N VAL A 99 25.13 -6.83 18.27
CA VAL A 99 26.38 -6.73 19.00
C VAL A 99 26.35 -7.69 20.18
N ALA A 100 27.30 -8.63 20.21
CA ALA A 100 27.47 -9.57 21.30
C ALA A 100 28.78 -9.28 22.04
N ARG A 101 28.70 -9.22 23.38
CA ARG A 101 29.83 -8.86 24.24
C ARG A 101 29.92 -9.77 25.45
N ASN A 102 31.12 -10.26 25.74
CA ASN A 102 31.49 -10.86 27.01
C ASN A 102 32.84 -10.29 27.50
N LEU A 103 33.46 -10.89 28.52
CA LEU A 103 34.73 -10.40 29.06
C LEU A 103 35.94 -10.71 28.15
N MET A 104 35.78 -11.60 27.16
CA MET A 104 36.81 -11.96 26.17
C MET A 104 36.78 -11.07 24.92
N GLY A 105 35.71 -10.31 24.71
CA GLY A 105 35.66 -9.35 23.62
C GLY A 105 34.25 -8.95 23.20
N SER A 106 34.17 -8.32 22.03
CA SER A 106 32.93 -7.89 21.39
C SER A 106 32.99 -8.23 19.92
N VAL A 107 31.91 -8.75 19.37
CA VAL A 107 31.73 -9.00 17.94
C VAL A 107 30.41 -8.37 17.49
N LEU A 108 30.33 -7.96 16.22
CA LEU A 108 29.12 -7.44 15.63
C LEU A 108 28.83 -8.12 14.28
N VAL A 109 27.55 -8.30 13.97
CA VAL A 109 27.09 -8.78 12.67
C VAL A 109 25.99 -7.85 12.16
N ARG A 110 26.08 -7.52 10.87
CA ARG A 110 25.11 -6.67 10.16
C ARG A 110 23.99 -7.53 9.60
N VAL A 111 22.75 -7.07 9.80
CA VAL A 111 21.51 -7.73 9.39
C VAL A 111 20.67 -6.72 8.61
N PRO A 112 20.69 -6.76 7.27
CA PRO A 112 19.88 -5.88 6.45
C PRO A 112 18.39 -6.22 6.55
N LEU A 113 17.58 -5.20 6.81
CA LEU A 113 16.12 -5.23 6.73
C LEU A 113 15.67 -4.25 5.64
N THR A 114 14.89 -4.74 4.69
CA THR A 114 14.22 -3.92 3.67
C THR A 114 12.72 -4.03 3.84
N VAL A 115 12.06 -2.89 4.03
CA VAL A 115 10.60 -2.78 4.00
C VAL A 115 10.19 -2.25 2.63
N GLN A 116 9.31 -2.97 1.96
CA GLN A 116 8.84 -2.62 0.61
C GLN A 116 7.32 -2.69 0.52
N GLY A 117 6.80 -2.12 -0.57
CA GLY A 117 5.37 -2.12 -0.86
C GLY A 117 4.55 -1.31 0.15
N GLY A 118 3.24 -1.51 0.09
CA GLY A 118 2.27 -0.97 1.04
C GLY A 118 1.63 -2.08 1.89
N PRO A 119 0.77 -1.72 2.87
CA PRO A 119 0.13 -2.67 3.76
C PRO A 119 -0.68 -3.74 3.01
N SER A 120 -0.59 -4.99 3.47
CA SER A 120 -1.30 -6.14 2.88
C SER A 120 -2.80 -6.18 3.20
N ARG A 121 -3.26 -5.29 4.10
CA ARG A 121 -4.65 -5.20 4.54
C ARG A 121 -5.05 -3.75 4.73
N ALA A 122 -6.33 -3.47 4.50
CA ALA A 122 -6.95 -2.21 4.87
C ALA A 122 -8.30 -2.46 5.54
N LYS A 123 -8.63 -1.64 6.52
CA LYS A 123 -9.91 -1.66 7.23
C LYS A 123 -10.41 -0.23 7.39
N GLY A 124 -11.72 -0.06 7.35
CA GLY A 124 -12.27 1.27 7.41
C GLY A 124 -13.75 1.34 7.64
N SER A 125 -14.19 2.58 7.85
CA SER A 125 -15.60 2.93 8.00
C SER A 125 -16.02 3.89 6.90
N ILE A 126 -17.22 3.70 6.38
CA ILE A 126 -17.84 4.58 5.39
C ILE A 126 -19.17 5.04 5.97
N ILE A 127 -19.35 6.35 6.08
CA ILE A 127 -20.57 6.97 6.59
C ILE A 127 -21.03 8.10 5.68
N GLY A 128 -22.32 8.40 5.74
CA GLY A 128 -22.87 9.62 5.19
C GLY A 128 -24.19 9.42 4.44
N ASN A 129 -24.38 10.21 3.39
CA ASN A 129 -25.66 10.33 2.69
C ASN A 129 -25.46 10.28 1.18
N ILE A 130 -26.17 9.38 0.51
CA ILE A 130 -26.19 9.29 -0.96
C ILE A 130 -27.64 9.29 -1.41
N ASN A 131 -28.00 10.17 -2.36
CA ASN A 131 -29.37 10.30 -2.89
C ASN A 131 -30.42 10.50 -1.78
N ASP A 132 -30.13 11.36 -0.82
CA ASP A 132 -30.96 11.64 0.37
C ASP A 132 -31.23 10.43 1.29
N ILE A 133 -30.48 9.35 1.11
CA ILE A 133 -30.47 8.19 2.00
C ILE A 133 -29.24 8.25 2.91
N GLU A 134 -29.47 8.66 4.15
CA GLU A 134 -28.49 8.50 5.23
C GLU A 134 -28.38 7.01 5.60
N PHE A 135 -27.17 6.49 5.60
CA PHE A 135 -26.89 5.13 5.99
C PHE A 135 -25.96 5.09 7.20
N GLY A 136 -26.08 4.03 8.00
CA GLY A 136 -25.21 3.81 9.15
C GLY A 136 -23.76 3.54 8.75
N ILE A 137 -22.99 2.92 9.64
CA ILE A 137 -21.60 2.59 9.35
C ILE A 137 -21.55 1.40 8.39
N ALA A 138 -21.06 1.62 7.16
CA ALA A 138 -20.64 0.56 6.26
C ALA A 138 -19.16 0.23 6.51
N PHE A 139 -18.82 -1.06 6.55
CA PHE A 139 -17.45 -1.48 6.90
C PHE A 139 -16.67 -1.87 5.66
N LEU A 140 -15.52 -1.24 5.47
CA LEU A 140 -14.56 -1.57 4.43
C LEU A 140 -13.54 -2.57 4.98
N ASN A 141 -13.34 -3.68 4.27
CA ASN A 141 -12.21 -4.58 4.46
C ASN A 141 -11.55 -4.87 3.12
N ALA A 142 -10.23 -4.76 3.05
CA ALA A 142 -9.48 -5.09 1.84
C ALA A 142 -8.24 -5.93 2.15
N THR A 143 -7.90 -6.80 1.20
CA THR A 143 -6.66 -7.57 1.17
C THR A 143 -5.89 -7.22 -0.08
N VAL A 144 -4.58 -7.06 0.05
CA VAL A 144 -3.68 -6.71 -1.04
C VAL A 144 -2.63 -7.81 -1.19
N THR A 145 -2.45 -8.27 -2.42
CA THR A 145 -1.49 -9.32 -2.77
C THR A 145 -0.76 -8.94 -4.05
N ASP A 146 0.52 -9.28 -4.18
CA ASP A 146 1.21 -9.15 -5.46
C ASP A 146 0.59 -10.08 -6.52
N SER A 147 0.48 -9.60 -7.75
CA SER A 147 0.10 -10.43 -8.89
C SER A 147 1.30 -11.27 -9.33
N PRO A 148 1.17 -12.59 -9.48
CA PRO A 148 2.29 -13.41 -9.98
C PRO A 148 2.59 -13.15 -11.46
N ASP A 149 1.58 -12.78 -12.24
CA ASP A 149 1.67 -12.69 -13.70
C ASP A 149 1.76 -11.25 -14.24
N SER A 150 1.84 -10.23 -13.36
CA SER A 150 1.89 -8.83 -13.78
C SER A 150 2.60 -7.95 -12.76
N GLU A 151 3.15 -6.82 -13.21
CA GLU A 151 3.74 -5.76 -12.36
C GLU A 151 2.65 -4.92 -11.67
N THR A 152 1.66 -5.59 -11.06
CA THR A 152 0.55 -4.95 -10.35
C THR A 152 0.30 -5.63 -9.00
N ARG A 153 -0.31 -4.89 -8.09
CA ARG A 153 -0.91 -5.44 -6.88
C ARG A 153 -2.40 -5.62 -7.07
N VAL A 154 -2.93 -6.72 -6.55
CA VAL A 154 -4.35 -7.06 -6.60
C VAL A 154 -4.99 -6.67 -5.28
N ILE A 155 -5.91 -5.70 -5.34
CA ILE A 155 -6.73 -5.25 -4.22
C ILE A 155 -8.08 -5.95 -4.32
N LYS A 156 -8.43 -6.74 -3.31
CA LYS A 156 -9.77 -7.30 -3.13
C LYS A 156 -10.42 -6.64 -1.94
N ALA A 157 -11.48 -5.87 -2.17
CA ALA A 157 -12.19 -5.14 -1.13
C ALA A 157 -13.64 -5.58 -1.03
N LYS A 158 -14.19 -5.55 0.20
CA LYS A 158 -15.60 -5.76 0.49
C LYS A 158 -16.09 -4.62 1.38
N ILE A 159 -17.21 -4.01 0.97
CA ILE A 159 -17.97 -3.07 1.77
C ILE A 159 -19.23 -3.80 2.23
N THR A 160 -19.42 -3.94 3.54
CA THR A 160 -20.59 -4.59 4.14
C THR A 160 -21.55 -3.55 4.72
N ASN A 161 -22.78 -3.98 5.03
CA ASN A 161 -23.84 -3.13 5.58
C ASN A 161 -24.26 -2.04 4.58
N VAL A 162 -24.34 -2.40 3.30
CA VAL A 162 -24.74 -1.51 2.21
C VAL A 162 -26.25 -1.57 1.99
N PRO A 163 -26.99 -0.46 2.15
CA PRO A 163 -28.44 -0.45 1.93
C PRO A 163 -28.82 -0.94 0.53
N ARG A 164 -29.89 -1.74 0.44
CA ARG A 164 -30.38 -2.33 -0.83
C ARG A 164 -30.73 -1.30 -1.90
N SER A 165 -31.20 -0.14 -1.49
CA SER A 165 -31.48 0.99 -2.37
C SER A 165 -30.24 1.62 -2.99
N LEU A 166 -29.07 1.49 -2.32
CA LEU A 166 -27.80 2.10 -2.74
C LEU A 166 -26.84 1.11 -3.37
N GLY A 167 -26.96 -0.20 -3.09
CA GLY A 167 -26.06 -1.24 -3.58
C GLY A 167 -25.71 -1.15 -5.08
N PRO A 168 -26.70 -1.08 -5.99
CA PRO A 168 -26.43 -0.94 -7.43
C PRO A 168 -25.63 0.31 -7.79
N ALA A 169 -25.88 1.44 -7.13
CA ALA A 169 -25.15 2.68 -7.38
C ALA A 169 -23.74 2.66 -6.78
N MET A 170 -23.57 2.07 -5.59
CA MET A 170 -22.27 1.95 -4.90
C MET A 170 -21.27 1.11 -5.69
N ARG A 171 -21.70 0.17 -6.54
CA ARG A 171 -20.81 -0.58 -7.46
C ARG A 171 -19.95 0.33 -8.34
N LYS A 172 -20.45 1.51 -8.71
CA LYS A 172 -19.70 2.47 -9.56
C LYS A 172 -18.72 3.33 -8.79
N LEU A 173 -18.86 3.37 -7.47
CA LEU A 173 -18.07 4.25 -6.61
C LEU A 173 -16.73 3.61 -6.26
N VAL A 174 -15.99 3.17 -7.28
CA VAL A 174 -14.60 2.70 -7.16
C VAL A 174 -13.73 3.73 -6.44
N SER A 175 -14.11 5.02 -6.53
CA SER A 175 -13.47 6.13 -5.81
C SER A 175 -13.45 5.98 -4.28
N LEU A 176 -14.36 5.18 -3.69
CA LEU A 176 -14.32 4.85 -2.25
C LEU A 176 -13.05 4.08 -1.87
N LEU A 177 -12.42 3.41 -2.84
CA LEU A 177 -11.21 2.61 -2.65
C LEU A 177 -9.95 3.32 -3.11
N SER A 178 -10.03 4.56 -3.60
CA SER A 178 -8.86 5.26 -4.13
C SER A 178 -7.71 5.41 -3.16
N PRO A 179 -7.95 5.78 -1.89
CA PRO A 179 -6.89 5.76 -0.89
C PRO A 179 -6.22 4.39 -0.79
N VAL A 180 -6.97 3.30 -0.86
CA VAL A 180 -6.43 1.94 -0.70
C VAL A 180 -5.54 1.58 -1.89
N TYR A 181 -6.07 1.62 -3.12
CA TYR A 181 -5.28 1.19 -4.28
C TYR A 181 -4.11 2.11 -4.59
N TRP A 182 -4.20 3.42 -4.30
CA TRP A 182 -3.07 4.34 -4.44
C TRP A 182 -2.00 4.09 -3.36
N THR A 183 -2.40 3.85 -2.12
CA THR A 183 -1.48 3.57 -1.01
C THR A 183 -0.74 2.25 -1.19
N THR A 184 -1.37 1.27 -1.84
CA THR A 184 -0.83 -0.08 -1.97
C THR A 184 -0.47 -0.46 -3.40
N ALA A 185 -0.42 0.51 -4.32
CA ALA A 185 -0.04 0.26 -5.71
C ALA A 185 1.36 -0.37 -5.78
N LYS A 186 1.56 -1.24 -6.77
CA LYS A 186 2.91 -1.74 -7.10
C LYS A 186 3.76 -0.58 -7.60
N GLU A 187 4.84 -0.28 -6.89
CA GLU A 187 5.83 0.72 -7.31
C GLU A 187 6.68 0.17 -8.45
N ILE A 188 6.74 0.91 -9.56
CA ILE A 188 7.56 0.59 -10.73
C ILE A 188 8.67 1.63 -10.86
N GLY A 189 9.92 1.15 -10.94
CA GLY A 189 11.10 2.01 -10.98
C GLY A 189 11.30 2.73 -9.64
N GLU A 190 11.43 4.05 -9.68
CA GLU A 190 11.60 4.88 -8.47
C GLU A 190 10.29 5.54 -8.02
N ALA A 191 9.16 5.25 -8.65
CA ALA A 191 7.86 5.84 -8.28
C ALA A 191 7.44 5.47 -6.86
N MET A 192 6.71 6.35 -6.18
CA MET A 192 6.30 6.17 -4.79
C MET A 192 4.78 6.08 -4.69
N ASN A 193 4.29 4.97 -4.16
CA ASN A 193 2.88 4.84 -3.82
C ASN A 193 2.52 5.70 -2.60
N GLY A 194 1.22 5.76 -2.27
CA GLY A 194 0.75 6.57 -1.15
C GLY A 194 1.30 6.13 0.21
N PHE A 195 1.66 4.85 0.40
CA PHE A 195 2.28 4.39 1.63
C PHE A 195 3.70 4.95 1.76
N THR A 196 4.54 4.71 0.77
CA THR A 196 5.95 5.13 0.77
C THR A 196 6.10 6.64 0.88
N LEU A 197 5.14 7.41 0.34
CA LEU A 197 5.16 8.88 0.41
C LEU A 197 4.69 9.45 1.75
N THR A 198 3.73 8.80 2.42
CA THR A 198 2.96 9.44 3.51
C THR A 198 2.90 8.61 4.80
N ASP A 199 3.50 7.42 4.83
CA ASP A 199 3.34 6.40 5.87
C ASP A 199 1.87 6.07 6.15
N ALA A 200 1.05 6.10 5.10
CA ALA A 200 -0.39 5.94 5.18
C ALA A 200 -1.12 6.97 6.07
N VAL A 201 -0.51 8.13 6.31
CA VAL A 201 -1.13 9.25 7.04
C VAL A 201 -1.38 10.41 6.08
N PHE A 202 -2.61 10.53 5.62
CA PHE A 202 -3.01 11.58 4.68
C PHE A 202 -4.52 11.85 4.75
N LYS A 203 -4.92 13.04 4.32
CA LYS A 203 -6.31 13.38 4.06
C LYS A 203 -6.50 13.62 2.56
N ARG A 204 -7.56 13.05 2.01
CA ARG A 204 -7.93 13.18 0.60
C ARG A 204 -9.36 13.65 0.45
N GLU A 205 -9.55 14.72 -0.32
CA GLU A 205 -10.86 15.29 -0.64
C GLU A 205 -11.13 15.07 -2.12
N THR A 206 -12.21 14.36 -2.43
CA THR A 206 -12.59 13.98 -3.79
C THR A 206 -13.96 14.58 -4.12
N GLN A 207 -14.07 15.21 -5.29
CA GLN A 207 -15.36 15.53 -5.90
C GLN A 207 -15.51 14.72 -7.18
N VAL A 208 -16.64 14.02 -7.30
CA VAL A 208 -17.05 13.30 -8.49
C VAL A 208 -18.21 14.07 -9.10
N GLU A 209 -18.11 14.37 -10.39
CA GLU A 209 -19.14 15.06 -11.15
C GLU A 209 -19.57 14.18 -12.33
N PHE A 210 -20.85 13.84 -12.35
CA PHE A 210 -21.43 13.03 -13.40
C PHE A 210 -21.85 13.93 -14.55
N ALA A 211 -21.74 13.47 -15.80
CA ALA A 211 -22.20 14.23 -16.97
C ALA A 211 -23.72 14.55 -16.92
N THR A 212 -24.47 13.82 -16.11
CA THR A 212 -25.89 14.03 -15.81
C THR A 212 -26.16 15.17 -14.81
N GLY A 213 -25.12 15.74 -14.18
CA GLY A 213 -25.19 16.92 -13.31
C GLY A 213 -25.16 16.63 -11.80
N GLU A 214 -25.22 15.36 -11.39
CA GLU A 214 -25.07 14.97 -9.99
C GLU A 214 -23.63 15.17 -9.51
N ILE A 215 -23.49 15.52 -8.23
CA ILE A 215 -22.20 15.74 -7.59
C ILE A 215 -22.13 14.89 -6.32
N LEU A 216 -21.04 14.15 -6.19
CA LEU A 216 -20.72 13.36 -5.00
C LEU A 216 -19.39 13.82 -4.41
N ARG A 217 -19.38 14.14 -3.12
CA ARG A 217 -18.19 14.54 -2.37
C ARG A 217 -17.77 13.42 -1.43
N MET A 218 -16.47 13.16 -1.36
CA MET A 218 -15.90 12.18 -0.44
C MET A 218 -14.71 12.79 0.29
N THR A 219 -14.67 12.62 1.60
CA THR A 219 -13.48 12.90 2.40
C THR A 219 -12.94 11.58 2.94
N HIS A 220 -11.68 11.31 2.64
CA HIS A 220 -10.97 10.13 3.11
C HIS A 220 -9.89 10.58 4.10
N VAL A 221 -9.79 9.90 5.23
CA VAL A 221 -8.77 10.14 6.25
C VAL A 221 -8.06 8.83 6.52
N ALA A 222 -6.81 8.73 6.10
CA ALA A 222 -5.93 7.61 6.42
C ALA A 222 -5.14 7.93 7.69
N ARG A 223 -5.18 7.03 8.68
CA ARG A 223 -4.63 7.23 10.03
C ARG A 223 -3.35 6.43 10.29
N GLY A 224 -2.70 5.93 9.24
CA GLY A 224 -1.57 5.02 9.34
C GLY A 224 -2.02 3.56 9.49
N LEU A 225 -1.18 2.76 10.14
CA LEU A 225 -1.39 1.33 10.33
C LEU A 225 -1.86 1.02 11.75
N ASP A 226 -2.74 0.01 11.90
CA ASP A 226 -3.06 -0.58 13.21
C ASP A 226 -1.93 -1.50 13.73
N SER A 227 -2.11 -2.05 14.93
CA SER A 227 -1.15 -2.98 15.55
C SER A 227 -0.92 -4.27 14.73
N ASP A 228 -1.88 -4.62 13.87
CA ASP A 228 -1.82 -5.78 12.98
C ASP A 228 -1.27 -5.40 11.59
N GLY A 229 -0.84 -4.15 11.41
CA GLY A 229 -0.30 -3.63 10.16
C GLY A 229 -1.34 -3.34 9.08
N ALA A 230 -2.63 -3.25 9.41
CA ALA A 230 -3.68 -2.90 8.47
C ALA A 230 -3.82 -1.38 8.35
N LEU A 231 -3.95 -0.88 7.11
CA LEU A 231 -4.28 0.52 6.83
C LEU A 231 -5.63 0.88 7.46
N LEU A 232 -5.66 1.96 8.24
CA LEU A 232 -6.89 2.52 8.82
C LEU A 232 -7.42 3.65 7.95
N LEU A 233 -8.64 3.50 7.44
CA LEU A 233 -9.27 4.46 6.54
C LEU A 233 -10.69 4.84 7.00
N ASP A 234 -10.95 6.13 7.17
CA ASP A 234 -12.31 6.64 7.40
C ASP A 234 -12.79 7.43 6.20
N VAL A 235 -14.03 7.19 5.78
CA VAL A 235 -14.63 7.78 4.58
C VAL A 235 -15.95 8.44 4.95
N VAL A 236 -16.08 9.72 4.61
CA VAL A 236 -17.33 10.45 4.70
C VAL A 236 -17.78 10.77 3.29
N VAL A 237 -18.98 10.33 2.92
CA VAL A 237 -19.55 10.54 1.59
C VAL A 237 -20.85 11.35 1.67
N SER A 238 -21.00 12.32 0.77
CA SER A 238 -22.20 13.15 0.70
C SER A 238 -22.49 13.60 -0.72
N GLY A 239 -23.72 13.41 -1.19
CA GLY A 239 -24.19 13.96 -2.45
C GLY A 239 -25.10 13.02 -3.22
N HIS A 240 -25.08 13.16 -4.53
CA HIS A 240 -25.99 12.48 -5.44
C HIS A 240 -25.22 11.65 -6.48
N VAL A 241 -25.82 10.54 -6.88
CA VAL A 241 -25.32 9.64 -7.92
C VAL A 241 -26.47 9.20 -8.79
N LEU A 242 -26.18 8.92 -10.07
CA LEU A 242 -27.17 8.38 -10.99
C LEU A 242 -27.79 7.09 -10.43
N GLN A 243 -29.10 7.12 -10.19
CA GLN A 243 -29.82 5.97 -9.69
C GLN A 243 -29.98 4.92 -10.80
N LEU A 244 -29.74 3.66 -10.46
CA LEU A 244 -29.79 2.56 -11.41
C LEU A 244 -30.87 1.57 -11.04
N GLN A 245 -31.41 0.92 -12.06
CA GLN A 245 -32.20 -0.29 -11.87
C GLN A 245 -31.29 -1.40 -11.35
N SER A 246 -31.82 -2.26 -10.47
CA SER A 246 -31.03 -3.29 -9.78
C SER A 246 -30.42 -4.35 -10.70
N VAL A 247 -30.87 -4.44 -11.96
CA VAL A 247 -30.46 -5.45 -12.95
C VAL A 247 -29.46 -4.90 -13.97
N ALA A 248 -29.15 -3.60 -13.93
CA ALA A 248 -28.28 -2.98 -14.93
C ALA A 248 -26.88 -3.60 -14.89
N ASP A 249 -26.36 -3.97 -16.06
CA ASP A 249 -24.96 -4.43 -16.16
C ASP A 249 -24.05 -3.21 -16.12
N VAL A 250 -23.15 -3.21 -15.13
CA VAL A 250 -22.29 -2.07 -14.83
C VAL A 250 -20.85 -2.54 -14.92
N ASN A 251 -20.14 -1.99 -15.89
CA ASN A 251 -18.72 -2.23 -16.05
C ASN A 251 -17.96 -0.91 -15.92
N VAL A 252 -16.91 -0.93 -15.10
CA VAL A 252 -15.98 0.20 -14.96
C VAL A 252 -14.77 -0.15 -15.82
N LYS A 253 -14.47 0.68 -16.82
CA LYS A 253 -13.29 0.47 -17.65
C LYS A 253 -12.01 0.76 -16.88
N ASP A 254 -10.94 0.09 -17.29
CA ASP A 254 -9.58 0.40 -16.85
C ASP A 254 -9.28 1.88 -17.12
N TYR A 255 -8.50 2.52 -16.24
CA TYR A 255 -8.20 3.94 -16.33
C TYR A 255 -6.84 4.27 -15.73
N THR A 256 -6.34 5.45 -16.08
CA THR A 256 -5.16 6.05 -15.47
C THR A 256 -5.52 7.32 -14.69
N GLU A 257 -4.67 7.66 -13.71
CA GLU A 257 -4.78 8.88 -12.93
C GLU A 257 -3.40 9.51 -12.78
N ASP A 258 -3.29 10.79 -13.13
CA ASP A 258 -2.05 11.54 -12.96
C ASP A 258 -2.05 12.22 -11.60
N TYR A 259 -1.11 11.83 -10.75
CA TYR A 259 -0.85 12.47 -9.47
C TYR A 259 0.24 13.52 -9.64
N ILE A 260 -0.10 14.78 -9.38
CA ILE A 260 0.76 15.94 -9.60
C ILE A 260 1.13 16.56 -8.25
N GLN A 261 2.44 16.72 -7.98
CA GLN A 261 2.90 17.46 -6.79
C GLN A 261 2.71 18.96 -6.99
N THR A 262 1.76 19.58 -6.31
CA THR A 262 1.43 21.01 -6.46
C THR A 262 2.13 21.90 -5.43
N GLY A 263 2.60 21.32 -4.32
CA GLY A 263 3.34 22.03 -3.27
C GLY A 263 3.78 21.08 -2.16
N PRO A 264 4.54 21.55 -1.14
CA PRO A 264 4.99 20.71 -0.04
C PRO A 264 3.80 20.04 0.68
N GLY A 265 3.77 18.70 0.74
CA GLY A 265 2.66 17.97 1.37
C GLY A 265 1.32 18.02 0.60
N HIS A 266 1.29 18.54 -0.64
CA HIS A 266 0.08 18.71 -1.44
C HIS A 266 0.18 18.01 -2.80
N LEU A 267 -0.78 17.13 -3.08
CA LEU A 267 -0.99 16.54 -4.41
C LEU A 267 -2.35 16.95 -4.97
N TYR A 268 -2.41 17.05 -6.29
CA TYR A 268 -3.64 17.18 -7.04
C TYR A 268 -3.69 16.10 -8.10
N ALA A 269 -4.86 15.55 -8.35
CA ALA A 269 -5.08 14.64 -9.45
C ALA A 269 -6.45 14.88 -10.09
N HIS A 270 -6.46 14.72 -11.41
CA HIS A 270 -7.63 14.85 -12.25
C HIS A 270 -7.65 13.71 -13.26
N SER A 271 -8.84 13.22 -13.59
CA SER A 271 -9.06 12.12 -14.53
C SER A 271 -10.51 12.19 -15.02
N THR A 272 -10.70 11.83 -16.28
CA THR A 272 -12.02 11.66 -16.88
C THR A 272 -12.19 10.18 -17.14
N ARG A 273 -13.28 9.60 -16.63
CA ARG A 273 -13.53 8.16 -16.67
C ARG A 273 -14.85 7.85 -17.34
N LEU A 274 -15.00 6.59 -17.75
CA LEU A 274 -16.20 6.07 -18.39
C LEU A 274 -16.65 4.82 -17.63
N PHE A 275 -17.93 4.77 -17.24
CA PHE A 275 -18.60 3.52 -16.89
C PHE A 275 -19.67 3.19 -17.92
N THR A 276 -19.92 1.92 -18.15
CA THR A 276 -21.02 1.47 -19.01
C THR A 276 -22.22 1.05 -18.18
N VAL A 277 -23.42 1.45 -18.60
CA VAL A 277 -24.71 0.98 -18.07
C VAL A 277 -25.51 0.45 -19.23
N ASP A 278 -25.81 -0.85 -19.23
CA ASP A 278 -26.60 -1.48 -20.30
C ASP A 278 -26.05 -1.17 -21.72
N GLY A 279 -24.72 -1.12 -21.84
CA GLY A 279 -24.01 -0.80 -23.08
C GLY A 279 -23.78 0.69 -23.38
N VAL A 280 -24.38 1.61 -22.61
CA VAL A 280 -24.21 3.06 -22.78
C VAL A 280 -23.07 3.56 -21.91
N SER A 281 -22.07 4.22 -22.52
CA SER A 281 -20.94 4.83 -21.79
C SER A 281 -21.32 6.20 -21.25
N VAL A 282 -21.17 6.39 -19.94
CA VAL A 282 -21.40 7.67 -19.28
C VAL A 282 -20.07 8.21 -18.76
N PRO A 283 -19.61 9.38 -19.25
CA PRO A 283 -18.43 10.01 -18.71
C PRO A 283 -18.71 10.62 -17.34
N TYR A 284 -17.71 10.58 -16.48
CA TYR A 284 -17.69 11.31 -15.23
C TYR A 284 -16.30 11.86 -14.99
N THR A 285 -16.23 13.05 -14.43
CA THR A 285 -14.96 13.67 -14.07
C THR A 285 -14.74 13.51 -12.58
N TRP A 286 -13.48 13.41 -12.20
CA TRP A 286 -13.11 13.48 -10.81
C TRP A 286 -12.01 14.52 -10.61
N ASN A 287 -12.03 15.14 -9.44
CA ASN A 287 -10.90 15.91 -8.98
C ASN A 287 -10.66 15.53 -7.53
N HIS A 288 -9.39 15.41 -7.15
CA HIS A 288 -9.09 15.23 -5.76
C HIS A 288 -7.78 15.88 -5.35
N THR A 289 -7.76 16.34 -4.11
CA THR A 289 -6.60 16.92 -3.45
C THR A 289 -6.18 16.02 -2.30
N ILE A 290 -4.87 15.76 -2.19
CA ILE A 290 -4.28 14.98 -1.10
C ILE A 290 -3.38 15.90 -0.29
N THR A 291 -3.48 15.79 1.02
CA THR A 291 -2.67 16.52 2.00
C THR A 291 -2.00 15.54 2.95
N TYR A 292 -0.70 15.71 3.15
CA TYR A 292 0.14 14.90 4.04
C TYR A 292 1.23 15.75 4.68
N ASP A 293 1.95 15.20 5.66
CA ASP A 293 3.05 15.88 6.33
C ASP A 293 4.24 16.09 5.37
N TYR A 294 4.55 17.35 5.05
CA TYR A 294 5.61 17.70 4.12
C TYR A 294 7.02 17.27 4.57
N THR A 295 7.22 16.95 5.85
CA THR A 295 8.51 16.47 6.37
C THR A 295 8.81 15.04 5.93
N LYS A 296 7.79 14.29 5.50
CA LYS A 296 7.93 12.93 4.95
C LYS A 296 8.57 12.91 3.55
N GLY A 297 8.66 14.07 2.90
CA GLY A 297 9.31 14.24 1.60
C GLY A 297 8.34 14.65 0.52
N LYS A 298 8.66 14.25 -0.71
CA LYS A 298 7.91 14.57 -1.93
C LYS A 298 8.01 13.40 -2.91
N MET A 299 7.10 13.34 -3.87
CA MET A 299 7.26 12.41 -4.98
C MET A 299 8.60 12.67 -5.71
N PRO A 300 9.32 11.61 -6.12
CA PRO A 300 10.57 11.72 -6.87
C PRO A 300 10.34 12.36 -8.24
N PHE A 301 9.13 12.21 -8.80
CA PHE A 301 8.71 12.82 -10.05
C PHE A 301 7.63 13.88 -9.81
N LEU A 302 7.57 14.88 -10.69
CA LEU A 302 6.52 15.90 -10.63
C LEU A 302 5.13 15.28 -10.86
N VAL A 303 5.08 14.29 -11.74
CA VAL A 303 3.88 13.53 -12.11
C VAL A 303 4.19 12.04 -12.01
N GLU A 304 3.32 11.31 -11.32
CA GLU A 304 3.31 9.85 -11.27
C GLU A 304 1.95 9.35 -11.75
N MET A 305 1.95 8.35 -12.64
CA MET A 305 0.74 7.81 -13.24
C MET A 305 0.35 6.53 -12.54
N LEU A 306 -0.83 6.55 -11.92
CA LEU A 306 -1.46 5.36 -11.36
C LEU A 306 -2.26 4.66 -12.44
N HIS A 307 -2.02 3.36 -12.60
CA HIS A 307 -2.77 2.49 -13.50
C HIS A 307 -3.71 1.61 -12.69
N ALA A 308 -5.02 1.74 -12.91
CA ALA A 308 -6.03 0.87 -12.33
C ALA A 308 -6.65 0.01 -13.43
N SER A 309 -6.51 -1.31 -13.32
CA SER A 309 -6.91 -2.25 -14.35
C SER A 309 -7.64 -3.47 -13.80
N SER A 310 -8.24 -4.25 -14.72
CA SER A 310 -8.98 -5.48 -14.38
C SER A 310 -10.04 -5.25 -13.30
N ILE A 311 -10.73 -4.11 -13.39
CA ILE A 311 -11.69 -3.67 -12.37
C ILE A 311 -12.95 -4.51 -12.48
N THR A 312 -13.29 -5.20 -11.40
CA THR A 312 -14.57 -5.93 -11.31
C THR A 312 -15.34 -5.51 -10.07
N THR A 313 -16.67 -5.43 -10.22
CA THR A 313 -17.58 -4.99 -9.14
C THR A 313 -18.81 -5.88 -9.09
N GLU A 314 -19.17 -6.32 -7.89
CA GLU A 314 -20.31 -7.20 -7.66
C GLU A 314 -21.09 -6.72 -6.45
N TYR A 315 -22.43 -6.70 -6.54
CA TYR A 315 -23.30 -6.42 -5.40
C TYR A 315 -24.14 -7.65 -5.08
N ASN A 316 -24.08 -8.09 -3.83
CA ASN A 316 -24.92 -9.14 -3.30
C ASN A 316 -26.01 -8.53 -2.39
N PRO A 317 -27.28 -8.48 -2.83
CA PRO A 317 -28.37 -7.90 -2.04
C PRO A 317 -28.79 -8.75 -0.84
N LEU A 318 -28.47 -10.05 -0.82
CA LEU A 318 -28.80 -10.94 0.32
C LEU A 318 -27.83 -10.72 1.48
N GLU A 319 -26.56 -10.51 1.17
CA GLU A 319 -25.52 -10.23 2.17
C GLU A 319 -25.32 -8.73 2.43
N GLU A 320 -25.94 -7.87 1.63
CA GLU A 320 -25.78 -6.40 1.68
C GLU A 320 -24.30 -6.00 1.55
N THR A 321 -23.62 -6.65 0.60
CA THR A 321 -22.19 -6.49 0.35
C THR A 321 -21.89 -6.04 -1.08
N VAL A 322 -20.98 -5.07 -1.21
CA VAL A 322 -20.37 -4.70 -2.49
C VAL A 322 -18.92 -5.16 -2.49
N ALA A 323 -18.54 -5.98 -3.46
CA ALA A 323 -17.18 -6.46 -3.63
C ALA A 323 -16.51 -5.78 -4.82
N PHE A 324 -15.23 -5.47 -4.66
CA PHE A 324 -14.37 -4.90 -5.69
C PHE A 324 -13.11 -5.74 -5.84
N LYS A 325 -12.65 -5.89 -7.07
CA LYS A 325 -11.30 -6.36 -7.39
C LYS A 325 -10.66 -5.36 -8.34
N ILE A 326 -9.44 -4.92 -8.03
CA ILE A 326 -8.72 -3.91 -8.80
C ILE A 326 -7.25 -4.32 -8.85
N HIS A 327 -6.61 -4.21 -10.01
CA HIS A 327 -5.17 -4.31 -10.14
C HIS A 327 -4.60 -2.89 -10.18
N ALA A 328 -3.53 -2.62 -9.43
CA ALA A 328 -2.96 -1.29 -9.34
C ALA A 328 -1.42 -1.30 -9.41
N SER A 329 -0.88 -0.38 -10.19
CA SER A 329 0.54 -0.02 -10.23
C SER A 329 0.72 1.49 -10.34
N ILE A 330 1.87 1.98 -9.91
CA ILE A 330 2.27 3.38 -10.02
C ILE A 330 3.65 3.45 -10.62
N ALA A 331 3.80 4.34 -11.61
CA ALA A 331 5.03 4.52 -12.35
C ALA A 331 5.26 6.02 -12.60
N LYS A 332 6.50 6.35 -12.97
CA LYS A 332 6.80 7.66 -13.54
C LYS A 332 5.93 7.86 -14.78
N ASP A 333 5.29 9.02 -14.89
CA ASP A 333 4.61 9.38 -16.13
C ASP A 333 5.61 9.36 -17.29
N ASN A 334 5.32 8.54 -18.29
CA ASN A 334 6.14 8.43 -19.49
C ASN A 334 5.37 9.07 -20.65
N PRO A 335 5.66 10.35 -20.98
CA PRO A 335 5.03 11.02 -22.12
C PRO A 335 5.28 10.29 -23.46
N ASP A 336 6.30 9.42 -23.55
CA ASP A 336 6.54 8.58 -24.75
C ASP A 336 5.62 7.35 -24.82
N GLU A 337 4.95 6.97 -23.74
CA GLU A 337 3.92 5.92 -23.76
C GLU A 337 2.59 6.46 -24.30
N TYR A 338 2.36 7.78 -24.21
CA TYR A 338 1.32 8.44 -25.01
C TYR A 338 1.59 8.30 -26.51
N VAL A 339 2.85 8.12 -26.95
CA VAL A 339 3.18 7.84 -28.36
C VAL A 339 2.91 6.37 -28.71
N PHE A 340 3.00 5.44 -27.75
CA PHE A 340 2.70 4.02 -27.95
C PHE A 340 1.20 3.68 -27.89
N VAL A 341 0.36 4.47 -27.20
CA VAL A 341 -1.11 4.31 -27.27
C VAL A 341 -1.66 4.77 -28.63
N PHE A 342 -0.94 5.61 -29.38
CA PHE A 342 -1.26 5.87 -30.79
C PHE A 342 -0.91 4.70 -31.76
N LEU A 343 -0.44 3.55 -31.24
CA LEU A 343 -0.36 2.30 -32.02
C LEU A 343 -1.59 1.40 -31.90
N SER A 344 -2.68 1.83 -31.25
CA SER A 344 -3.97 1.46 -31.83
C SER A 344 -4.12 2.32 -33.08
N ALA A 345 -4.07 1.70 -34.26
CA ALA A 345 -4.44 2.37 -35.49
C ALA A 345 -5.79 3.05 -35.25
N ASP A 346 -5.80 4.38 -35.39
CA ASP A 346 -7.01 5.17 -35.38
C ASP A 346 -7.99 4.52 -36.35
N ILE A 347 -9.16 4.09 -35.84
CA ILE A 347 -10.18 3.51 -36.70
C ILE A 347 -10.75 4.68 -37.47
N ASP A 348 -10.60 4.69 -38.80
CA ASP A 348 -11.24 5.71 -39.61
C ASP A 348 -12.75 5.42 -39.69
N GLU A 349 -13.52 5.98 -38.74
CA GLU A 349 -14.96 5.76 -38.70
C GLU A 349 -15.66 6.34 -39.95
N CYS A 350 -14.99 7.25 -40.69
CA CYS A 350 -15.47 7.83 -41.93
C CYS A 350 -15.33 6.91 -43.16
N GLU A 351 -14.60 5.79 -43.07
CA GLU A 351 -14.61 4.77 -44.14
C GLU A 351 -15.98 4.07 -44.27
N THR A 352 -16.74 4.02 -43.18
CA THR A 352 -18.12 3.51 -43.15
C THR A 352 -19.08 4.56 -43.70
N ARG A 353 -19.78 4.24 -44.80
CA ARG A 353 -20.65 5.21 -45.51
C ARG A 353 -21.85 5.73 -44.72
N ASP A 354 -22.21 5.11 -43.60
CA ASP A 354 -23.39 5.45 -42.79
C ASP A 354 -23.06 6.23 -41.50
N THR A 355 -21.78 6.60 -41.27
CA THR A 355 -21.34 7.24 -40.02
C THR A 355 -21.79 8.70 -39.89
N CYS A 356 -21.80 9.47 -40.99
CA CYS A 356 -22.31 10.84 -41.03
C CYS A 356 -23.24 11.02 -42.24
N GLN A 357 -24.34 11.75 -42.07
CA GLN A 357 -25.25 12.07 -43.17
C GLN A 357 -24.64 13.07 -44.18
N HIS A 358 -23.65 13.85 -43.75
CA HIS A 358 -22.96 14.86 -44.55
C HIS A 358 -21.44 14.64 -44.53
N GLU A 359 -20.66 15.62 -44.13
CA GLU A 359 -19.20 15.51 -44.16
C GLU A 359 -18.72 14.86 -42.86
N CYS A 360 -17.87 13.84 -43.00
CA CYS A 360 -17.24 13.13 -41.88
C CYS A 360 -15.76 13.49 -41.86
N ARG A 361 -15.25 13.88 -40.71
CA ARG A 361 -13.84 14.16 -40.49
C ARG A 361 -13.29 13.27 -39.38
N ASN A 362 -12.39 12.37 -39.74
CA ASN A 362 -11.70 11.54 -38.77
C ASN A 362 -10.74 12.36 -37.91
N THR A 363 -10.67 12.03 -36.63
CA THR A 363 -9.75 12.65 -35.66
C THR A 363 -9.15 11.56 -34.78
N PRO A 364 -7.91 11.68 -34.31
CA PRO A 364 -7.32 10.62 -33.48
C PRO A 364 -8.20 10.28 -32.26
N GLY A 365 -8.77 9.08 -32.23
CA GLY A 365 -9.68 8.57 -31.19
C GLY A 365 -11.15 8.99 -31.30
N SER A 366 -11.59 9.62 -32.41
CA SER A 366 -12.98 10.04 -32.62
C SER A 366 -13.28 10.47 -34.08
N TYR A 367 -14.52 10.84 -34.39
CA TYR A 367 -14.87 11.51 -35.65
C TYR A 367 -15.81 12.68 -35.43
N GLN A 368 -15.78 13.64 -36.35
CA GLN A 368 -16.67 14.79 -36.33
C GLN A 368 -17.54 14.80 -37.59
N CYS A 369 -18.86 14.80 -37.41
CA CYS A 369 -19.78 15.11 -38.50
C CYS A 369 -19.95 16.63 -38.64
N THR A 370 -19.93 17.15 -39.86
CA THR A 370 -20.23 18.56 -40.15
C THR A 370 -21.43 18.65 -41.09
N CYS A 371 -22.36 19.54 -40.76
CA CYS A 371 -23.49 19.86 -41.62
C CYS A 371 -23.20 21.13 -42.43
N PRO A 372 -23.67 21.22 -43.69
CA PRO A 372 -23.64 22.46 -44.45
C PRO A 372 -24.39 23.59 -43.73
N SER A 373 -23.97 24.83 -44.00
CA SER A 373 -24.59 26.05 -43.46
C SER A 373 -26.11 26.04 -43.65
N GLY A 374 -26.86 26.18 -42.54
CA GLY A 374 -28.33 26.17 -42.53
C GLY A 374 -28.96 24.90 -41.92
N TYR A 375 -28.15 23.89 -41.62
CA TYR A 375 -28.56 22.67 -40.92
C TYR A 375 -27.89 22.61 -39.53
N ARG A 376 -28.55 21.97 -38.58
CA ARG A 376 -27.98 21.65 -37.25
C ARG A 376 -27.71 20.16 -37.20
N LEU A 377 -26.59 19.79 -36.58
CA LEU A 377 -26.24 18.41 -36.24
C LEU A 377 -27.32 17.76 -35.39
#